data_AF-A0A3D1SD57-F1
#
_entry.id   AF-A0A3D1SD57-F1
#
_cell.length_a   1.000
_cell.length_b   1.000
_cell.length_c   1.000
_cell.angle_alpha   90.00
_cell.angle_beta   90.00
_cell.angle_gamma   90.00
#
_symmetry.space_group_name_H-M   'P 1'
#
loop_
_entity.id
_entity.type
_entity.pdbx_description
1 polymer ?
#
loop_
_entity_poly.entity_id
_entity_poly.type
_entity_poly.pdbx_seq_one_letter_code
_entity_poly.pdbx_strand_id
1 'polypeptide(L)'
;AKYAAQGRIHFAHLRNVHIEDDGSFEECGHRTEGGSIDMYGVVKALVENGFDGYVRPDHGRNIWGEDGKPGYGLYDRALGAVYLGGLFEAVEKDRK
;
A
#
# COMPACT_ATOMS: atom_id res chain seq x y z
N ALA A 1 -14.82 -0.41 -4.37
CA ALA A 1 -14.58 0.75 -3.48
C ALA A 1 -15.59 1.86 -3.77
N LYS A 2 -16.71 1.93 -3.03
CA LYS A 2 -17.82 2.89 -3.27
C LYS A 2 -17.34 4.34 -3.43
N TYR A 3 -16.43 4.79 -2.57
CA TYR A 3 -15.96 6.17 -2.58
C TYR A 3 -15.01 6.49 -3.75
N ALA A 4 -14.25 5.51 -4.25
CA ALA A 4 -13.49 5.68 -5.48
C ALA A 4 -14.44 5.90 -6.67
N ALA A 5 -15.47 5.06 -6.81
CA ALA A 5 -16.47 5.19 -7.87
C ALA A 5 -17.28 6.50 -7.80
N GLN A 6 -17.36 7.11 -6.61
CA GLN A 6 -17.99 8.41 -6.40
C GLN A 6 -17.04 9.61 -6.60
N GLY A 7 -15.76 9.37 -6.95
CA GLY A 7 -14.75 10.41 -7.09
C GLY A 7 -14.41 11.12 -5.77
N ARG A 8 -14.56 10.45 -4.62
CA ARG A 8 -14.37 11.02 -3.26
C ARG A 8 -13.05 10.63 -2.61
N ILE A 9 -12.23 9.82 -3.28
CA ILE A 9 -10.87 9.51 -2.86
C ILE A 9 -9.94 10.32 -3.76
N HIS A 10 -9.23 11.29 -3.18
CA HIS A 10 -8.33 12.17 -3.92
C HIS A 10 -6.84 11.83 -3.72
N PHE A 11 -6.54 11.09 -2.65
CA PHE A 11 -5.19 10.67 -2.29
C PHE A 11 -5.26 9.40 -1.44
N ALA A 12 -4.35 8.44 -1.67
CA ALA A 12 -4.29 7.20 -0.89
C ALA A 12 -2.89 6.95 -0.30
N HIS A 13 -2.88 6.60 0.99
CA HIS A 13 -1.72 6.05 1.67
C HIS A 13 -1.85 4.53 1.64
N LEU A 14 -0.98 3.86 0.89
CA LEU A 14 -1.02 2.41 0.71
C LEU A 14 0.12 1.79 1.50
N ARG A 15 -0.17 1.37 2.73
CA ARG A 15 0.73 0.65 3.63
C ARG A 15 0.05 -0.58 4.20
N ASN A 16 0.84 -1.50 4.73
CA ASN A 16 0.34 -2.70 5.39
C ASN A 16 0.68 -2.67 6.88
N VAL A 17 -0.14 -3.32 7.69
CA VAL A 17 0.07 -3.53 9.13
C VAL A 17 -0.14 -5.00 9.45
N HIS A 18 0.56 -5.51 10.45
CA HIS A 18 0.23 -6.80 11.05
C HIS A 18 -0.67 -6.55 12.26
N ILE A 19 -1.84 -7.19 12.28
CA ILE A 19 -2.81 -7.11 13.37
C ILE A 19 -2.69 -8.40 14.19
N GLU A 20 -2.41 -8.25 15.48
CA GLU A 20 -2.28 -9.33 16.44
C GLU A 20 -3.64 -9.84 16.92
N ASP A 21 -3.67 -11.02 17.52
CA ASP A 21 -4.90 -11.66 18.03
C ASP A 21 -5.62 -10.81 19.10
N ASP A 22 -4.88 -9.97 19.85
CA ASP A 22 -5.43 -9.07 20.87
C ASP A 22 -5.91 -7.72 20.32
N GLY A 23 -5.79 -7.51 19.01
CA GLY A 23 -6.17 -6.29 18.31
C GLY A 23 -5.12 -5.18 18.33
N SER A 24 -3.95 -5.40 18.93
CA SER A 24 -2.78 -4.54 18.74
C SER A 24 -2.23 -4.69 17.30
N PHE A 25 -1.37 -3.76 16.88
CA PHE A 25 -0.80 -3.81 15.54
C PHE A 25 0.61 -3.22 15.47
N GLU A 26 1.36 -3.64 14.44
CA GLU A 26 2.65 -3.04 14.06
C GLU A 26 2.71 -2.71 12.55
N GLU A 27 3.53 -1.72 12.21
CA GLU A 27 3.87 -1.43 10.80
C GLU A 27 4.75 -2.55 10.25
N CYS A 28 4.43 -3.01 9.04
CA CYS A 28 5.17 -4.10 8.40
C CYS A 28 5.58 -3.72 6.96
N GLY A 29 6.23 -4.65 6.25
CA GLY A 29 6.54 -4.44 4.84
C GLY A 29 5.26 -4.45 3.98
N HIS A 30 5.26 -3.73 2.86
CA HIS A 30 4.05 -3.51 2.05
C HIS A 30 3.45 -4.77 1.41
N ARG A 31 4.16 -5.90 1.33
CA ARG A 31 3.63 -7.11 0.68
C ARG A 31 2.43 -7.64 1.44
N THR A 32 1.43 -8.14 0.71
CA THR A 32 0.20 -8.72 1.30
C THR A 32 0.52 -9.79 2.35
N GLU A 33 1.38 -10.75 2.00
CA GLU A 33 1.81 -11.83 2.90
C GLU A 33 2.61 -11.34 4.13
N GLY A 34 3.10 -10.10 4.11
CA GLY A 34 3.87 -9.50 5.19
C GLY A 34 3.02 -8.84 6.28
N GLY A 35 1.70 -8.77 6.10
CA GLY A 35 0.78 -8.15 7.04
C GLY A 35 -0.63 -8.72 6.94
N SER A 36 -1.61 -7.95 7.40
CA SER A 36 -3.00 -8.38 7.52
C SER A 36 -3.92 -7.74 6.46
N ILE A 37 -3.38 -6.88 5.59
CA ILE A 37 -4.14 -6.22 4.51
C ILE A 37 -3.83 -6.89 3.16
N ASP A 38 -4.88 -7.28 2.44
CA ASP A 38 -4.80 -7.68 1.03
C ASP A 38 -4.53 -6.47 0.14
N MET A 39 -3.24 -6.19 -0.11
CA MET A 39 -2.81 -5.04 -0.88
C MET A 39 -3.16 -5.18 -2.37
N TYR A 40 -3.17 -6.40 -2.91
CA TYR A 40 -3.65 -6.62 -4.28
C TYR A 40 -5.14 -6.27 -4.37
N GLY A 41 -5.95 -6.77 -3.44
CA GLY A 41 -7.39 -6.47 -3.37
C GLY A 41 -7.67 -4.97 -3.22
N VAL A 42 -6.88 -4.25 -2.40
CA VAL A 42 -6.99 -2.79 -2.27
C VAL A 42 -6.70 -2.08 -3.59
N VAL A 43 -5.56 -2.39 -4.23
CA VAL A 43 -5.19 -1.78 -5.53
C VAL A 43 -6.22 -2.12 -6.60
N LYS A 44 -6.66 -3.38 -6.67
CA LYS A 44 -7.73 -3.83 -7.57
C LYS A 44 -9.00 -3.02 -7.38
N ALA A 45 -9.44 -2.86 -6.13
CA ALA A 45 -10.63 -2.09 -5.82
C ALA A 45 -10.50 -0.60 -6.19
N LEU A 46 -9.32 0.01 -6.09
CA LEU A 46 -9.09 1.39 -6.55
C LEU A 46 -9.18 1.49 -8.07
N VAL A 47 -8.43 0.66 -8.79
CA VAL A 47 -8.35 0.68 -10.25
C VAL A 47 -9.71 0.37 -10.89
N GLU A 48 -10.38 -0.71 -10.48
CA GLU A 48 -11.69 -1.10 -11.02
C GLU A 48 -12.78 -0.06 -10.79
N ASN A 49 -12.63 0.78 -9.76
CA ASN A 49 -13.57 1.85 -9.44
C ASN A 49 -13.13 3.22 -9.98
N GLY A 50 -12.15 3.25 -10.90
CA GLY A 50 -11.77 4.45 -11.65
C GLY A 50 -10.99 5.49 -10.86
N PHE A 51 -10.28 5.08 -9.81
CA PHE A 51 -9.38 6.00 -9.09
C PHE A 51 -8.21 6.44 -9.98
N ASP A 52 -8.02 7.75 -10.13
CA ASP A 52 -6.96 8.40 -10.92
C ASP A 52 -6.10 9.37 -10.08
N GLY A 53 -6.26 9.34 -8.75
CA GLY A 53 -5.56 10.21 -7.83
C GLY A 53 -4.14 9.75 -7.50
N TYR A 54 -3.48 10.51 -6.63
CA TYR A 54 -2.12 10.17 -6.19
C TYR A 54 -2.11 9.04 -5.15
N VAL A 55 -1.02 8.28 -5.12
CA VAL A 55 -0.75 7.32 -4.05
C VAL A 55 0.66 7.48 -3.51
N ARG A 56 0.87 7.09 -2.25
CA ARG A 56 2.21 6.90 -1.70
C ARG A 56 2.26 5.64 -0.82
N PRO A 57 3.44 5.00 -0.69
CA PRO A 57 3.63 3.83 0.19
C PRO A 57 3.50 4.13 1.69
N ASP A 58 3.32 5.40 2.05
CA ASP A 58 3.24 5.91 3.41
C ASP A 58 4.46 5.61 4.29
N HIS A 59 4.35 4.63 5.19
CA HIS A 59 5.43 4.22 6.10
C HIS A 59 6.10 2.94 5.62
N GLY A 60 7.33 2.71 6.06
CA GLY A 60 8.05 1.45 5.87
C GLY A 60 8.95 1.14 7.08
N ARG A 61 9.41 -0.10 7.16
CA ARG A 61 10.35 -0.55 8.20
C ARG A 61 11.69 0.16 8.06
N ASN A 62 12.40 0.28 9.17
CA ASN A 62 13.78 0.73 9.15
C ASN A 62 14.68 -0.48 8.81
N ILE A 63 15.24 -0.52 7.60
CA ILE A 63 16.02 -1.66 7.09
C ILE A 63 17.44 -1.26 6.69
N TRP A 64 18.34 -2.23 6.61
CA TRP A 64 19.70 -2.04 6.07
C TRP A 64 20.53 -0.94 6.75
N GLY A 65 20.28 -0.71 8.04
CA GLY A 65 21.03 0.25 8.85
C GLY A 65 20.75 1.73 8.51
N GLU A 66 19.58 2.06 7.92
CA GLU A 66 19.18 3.45 7.80
C GLU A 66 18.88 4.09 9.16
N ASP A 67 19.14 5.39 9.28
CA ASP A 67 18.76 6.21 10.43
C ASP A 67 17.76 7.26 9.97
N GLY A 68 16.56 6.78 9.64
CA GLY A 68 15.44 7.62 9.23
C GLY A 68 14.50 7.94 10.40
N LYS A 69 13.74 9.03 10.27
CA LYS A 69 12.57 9.25 11.13
C LYS A 69 11.67 8.00 11.07
N PRO A 70 11.12 7.50 12.19
CA PRO A 70 10.32 6.27 12.20
C PRO A 70 9.25 6.25 11.10
N GLY A 71 9.27 5.23 10.25
CA GLY A 71 8.37 5.09 9.10
C GLY A 71 8.80 5.83 7.82
N TYR A 72 9.74 6.77 7.91
CA TYR A 72 10.13 7.67 6.81
C TYR A 72 11.55 7.41 6.26
N GLY A 73 12.16 6.29 6.63
CA GLY A 73 13.33 5.74 5.95
C GLY A 73 13.14 5.66 4.43
N LEU A 74 14.22 5.73 3.66
CA LEU A 74 14.16 5.66 2.20
C LEU A 74 13.83 4.24 1.75
N TYR A 75 14.46 3.24 2.36
CA TYR A 75 14.62 1.94 1.74
C TYR A 75 13.32 1.16 1.63
N ASP A 76 12.64 0.90 2.74
CA ASP A 76 11.42 0.07 2.71
C ASP A 76 10.24 0.82 2.06
N ARG A 77 10.23 2.17 2.09
CA ARG A 77 9.27 2.96 1.30
C ARG A 77 9.53 2.85 -0.21
N ALA A 78 10.79 2.83 -0.64
CA ALA A 78 11.12 2.62 -2.04
C ALA A 78 10.71 1.22 -2.51
N LEU A 79 10.95 0.19 -1.69
CA LEU A 79 10.46 -1.17 -1.95
C LEU A 79 8.92 -1.21 -2.04
N GLY A 80 8.24 -0.53 -1.12
CA GLY A 80 6.78 -0.39 -1.15
C GLY A 80 6.28 0.27 -2.42
N ALA A 81 6.90 1.36 -2.86
CA ALA A 81 6.53 2.04 -4.11
C ALA A 81 6.67 1.13 -5.33
N VAL A 82 7.78 0.36 -5.43
CA VAL A 82 8.00 -0.58 -6.53
C VAL A 82 6.99 -1.73 -6.48
N TYR A 83 6.71 -2.28 -5.31
CA TYR A 83 5.70 -3.32 -5.12
C TYR A 83 4.30 -2.85 -5.57
N LEU A 84 3.88 -1.67 -5.11
CA LEU A 84 2.60 -1.07 -5.50
C LEU A 84 2.55 -0.84 -7.01
N GLY A 85 3.63 -0.32 -7.62
CA GLY A 85 3.72 -0.16 -9.07
C GLY A 85 3.48 -1.46 -9.83
N GLY A 86 4.04 -2.57 -9.34
CA GLY A 86 3.78 -3.90 -9.90
C GLY A 86 2.32 -4.35 -9.77
N LEU A 87 1.67 -4.07 -8.64
CA LEU A 87 0.23 -4.36 -8.46
C LEU A 87 -0.65 -3.54 -9.40
N PHE A 88 -0.38 -2.23 -9.52
CA PHE A 88 -1.11 -1.36 -10.45
C PHE A 88 -0.96 -1.85 -11.88
N GLU A 89 0.28 -2.13 -12.33
CA GLU A 89 0.53 -2.67 -13.68
C GLU A 89 -0.24 -3.97 -13.93
N ALA A 90 -0.19 -4.91 -12.97
CA ALA A 90 -0.85 -6.20 -13.09
C ALA A 90 -2.38 -6.05 -13.22
N VAL A 91 -3.00 -5.26 -12.35
CA VAL A 91 -4.46 -5.04 -12.36
C VAL A 91 -4.91 -4.28 -13.61
N GLU A 92 -4.17 -3.27 -14.04
CA GLU A 92 -4.49 -2.50 -15.25
C GLU A 92 -4.41 -3.35 -16.52
N LYS A 93 -3.46 -4.29 -16.59
CA LYS A 93 -3.33 -5.23 -17.71
C LYS A 93 -4.42 -6.30 -17.70
N ASP A 94 -4.83 -6.78 -16.53
CA ASP A 94 -5.89 -7.81 -16.37
C ASP A 94 -7.29 -7.27 -16.74
N ARG A 95 -7.50 -5.94 -16.73
CA ARG A 95 -8.75 -5.30 -17.16
C ARG A 95 -8.94 -5.24 -18.69
N LYS A 96 -7.92 -5.55 -19.48
CA LYS A 96 -7.97 -5.53 -20.96
C LYS A 96 -8.41 -6.87 -21.51
#